data_AF-A0A950EPI7-F1
#
_entry.id   AF-A0A950EPI7-F1
#
_cell.length_a   1.000
_cell.length_b   1.000
_cell.length_c   1.000
_cell.angle_alpha   90.00
_cell.angle_beta   90.00
_cell.angle_gamma   90.00
#
_symmetry.space_group_name_H-M   'P 1'
#
loop_
_entity.id
_entity.type
_entity.pdbx_description
1 polymer ?
#
loop_
_entity_poly.entity_id
_entity_poly.type
_entity_poly.pdbx_seq_one_letter_code
_entity_poly.pdbx_strand_id
1 'polypeptide(L)'
;MQISTLSFKRYAHSLARLALPMAAVCLLALPAQAQQQGAARPAGAEMDKQAQKVAADKERERVKQERDAERREIVGKRAIIEQQRIADEKLCYQKFAVEGCLAEARRLAREKDAPLRARELEINDIERKEKAAERLKSIEEKKAQNAAVPMKSQQREKNAKNPPSPSGAGTRPPVDEEAMQAKRQSEAQQRAAKQADYVRRHEQNRAQAEQGKAEREAKARADHEAKLKAAAEHKASSLKQAQERGKTAAPLPPPAP
;
A
#
# COMPACT_ATOMS: atom_id res chain seq x y z
N MET A 1 -39.33 6.14 -6.77
CA MET A 1 -39.28 5.63 -5.37
C MET A 1 -39.95 4.25 -5.35
N GLN A 2 -39.52 3.34 -4.46
CA GLN A 2 -39.83 1.89 -4.39
C GLN A 2 -38.87 1.05 -5.26
N ILE A 3 -37.65 0.71 -4.78
CA ILE A 3 -37.28 -0.34 -3.81
C ILE A 3 -37.75 -1.73 -4.27
N SER A 4 -36.91 -2.40 -5.06
CA SER A 4 -36.96 -3.85 -5.27
C SER A 4 -35.70 -4.46 -4.70
N THR A 5 -35.92 -5.24 -3.64
CA THR A 5 -34.96 -5.96 -2.81
C THR A 5 -34.29 -7.09 -3.59
N LEU A 6 -32.95 -7.07 -3.69
CA LEU A 6 -32.17 -8.18 -4.25
C LEU A 6 -31.83 -9.20 -3.15
N SER A 7 -32.29 -10.43 -3.39
CA SER A 7 -32.04 -11.64 -2.60
C SER A 7 -30.55 -11.92 -2.40
N PHE A 8 -30.12 -11.86 -1.13
CA PHE A 8 -28.84 -12.37 -0.67
C PHE A 8 -28.94 -13.90 -0.49
N LYS A 9 -28.44 -14.68 -1.46
CA LYS A 9 -28.25 -16.13 -1.30
C LYS A 9 -27.11 -16.37 -0.30
N ARG A 10 -27.48 -16.61 0.96
CA ARG A 10 -26.59 -17.11 2.02
C ARG A 10 -26.30 -18.59 1.76
N TYR A 11 -25.03 -18.90 1.48
CA TYR A 11 -24.51 -20.25 1.57
C TYR A 11 -24.41 -20.63 3.05
N ALA A 12 -25.40 -21.37 3.53
CA ALA A 12 -25.37 -22.06 4.81
C ALA A 12 -24.91 -23.50 4.54
N HIS A 13 -23.69 -23.84 4.92
CA HIS A 13 -23.29 -25.25 4.99
C HIS A 13 -23.66 -25.83 6.36
N SER A 14 -24.70 -26.66 6.23
CA SER A 14 -25.31 -27.63 7.12
C SER A 14 -24.37 -28.27 8.16
N LEU A 15 -24.80 -28.16 9.43
CA LEU A 15 -24.43 -29.04 10.52
C LEU A 15 -25.37 -30.25 10.52
N ALA A 16 -24.82 -31.46 10.41
CA ALA A 16 -25.48 -32.71 10.78
C ALA A 16 -24.46 -33.55 11.57
N ARG A 17 -24.54 -33.56 12.90
CA ARG A 17 -25.24 -34.57 13.73
C ARG A 17 -24.77 -36.00 13.48
N LEU A 18 -24.02 -36.55 14.45
CA LEU A 18 -24.25 -37.90 14.97
C LEU A 18 -23.63 -38.00 16.38
N ALA A 19 -24.43 -38.49 17.32
CA ALA A 19 -24.14 -38.62 18.72
C ALA A 19 -24.41 -40.06 19.17
N LEU A 20 -23.48 -40.59 19.98
CA LEU A 20 -23.59 -41.66 21.00
C LEU A 20 -23.82 -43.14 20.56
N PRO A 21 -23.60 -44.16 21.44
CA PRO A 21 -22.61 -44.34 22.54
C PRO A 21 -22.07 -45.81 22.74
N MET A 22 -21.29 -46.04 23.82
CA MET A 22 -20.95 -47.34 24.47
C MET A 22 -19.99 -48.26 23.69
N ALA A 23 -19.00 -49.00 24.23
CA ALA A 23 -18.43 -49.33 25.53
C ALA A 23 -16.96 -49.76 25.21
N ALA A 24 -15.95 -49.71 26.07
CA ALA A 24 -15.74 -50.66 27.15
C ALA A 24 -14.48 -50.25 27.92
N VAL A 25 -14.61 -50.26 29.24
CA VAL A 25 -13.52 -50.15 30.21
C VAL A 25 -12.76 -51.48 30.19
N CYS A 26 -11.47 -51.45 29.85
CA CYS A 26 -10.52 -52.51 30.19
C CYS A 26 -9.30 -51.86 30.86
N LEU A 27 -9.35 -51.85 32.19
CA LEU A 27 -8.23 -51.57 33.08
C LEU A 27 -7.28 -52.76 33.04
N LEU A 28 -6.10 -52.59 32.45
CA LEU A 28 -4.92 -53.42 32.77
C LEU A 28 -3.66 -52.55 32.87
N ALA A 29 -3.09 -52.64 34.06
CA ALA A 29 -1.78 -52.25 34.58
C ALA A 29 -0.69 -51.77 33.60
N LEU A 30 -0.07 -50.65 34.01
CA LEU A 30 1.26 -50.18 33.60
C LEU A 30 2.33 -51.29 33.69
N PRO A 31 3.37 -51.20 32.84
CA PRO A 31 4.61 -50.64 33.37
C PRO A 31 4.99 -49.33 32.67
N ALA A 32 5.44 -48.39 33.49
CA ALA A 32 6.07 -47.16 33.07
C ALA A 32 7.32 -47.48 32.22
N GLN A 33 7.19 -47.38 30.90
CA GLN A 33 8.36 -47.21 30.04
C GLN A 33 8.74 -45.74 30.07
N ALA A 34 9.70 -45.44 30.95
CA ALA A 34 10.39 -44.18 31.00
C ALA A 34 10.87 -43.82 29.59
N GLN A 35 10.37 -42.68 29.10
CA GLN A 35 10.89 -41.96 27.96
C GLN A 35 12.41 -41.87 28.02
N GLN A 36 13.07 -42.52 27.07
CA GLN A 36 14.42 -42.16 26.67
C GLN A 36 14.35 -41.62 25.24
N GLN A 37 13.61 -40.52 25.08
CA GLN A 37 13.76 -39.67 23.91
C GLN A 37 15.05 -38.88 24.11
N GLY A 38 16.10 -39.35 23.44
CA GLY A 38 17.38 -38.67 23.37
C GLY A 38 17.17 -37.20 22.99
N ALA A 39 17.65 -36.32 23.86
CA ALA A 39 17.81 -34.91 23.60
C ALA A 39 18.90 -34.71 22.54
N ALA A 40 18.55 -34.89 21.26
CA ALA A 40 19.38 -34.53 20.13
C ALA A 40 18.50 -34.29 18.89
N ARG A 41 17.99 -33.04 18.74
CA ARG A 41 17.82 -32.34 17.44
C ARG A 41 17.07 -31.00 17.59
N PRO A 42 17.77 -29.88 17.90
CA PRO A 42 17.30 -28.56 17.50
C PRO A 42 17.43 -28.34 15.97
N ALA A 43 18.37 -29.04 15.32
CA ALA A 43 18.69 -28.83 13.90
C ALA A 43 17.58 -29.26 12.91
N GLY A 44 16.80 -30.30 13.21
CA GLY A 44 15.71 -30.76 12.34
C GLY A 44 14.53 -29.77 12.30
N ALA A 45 14.13 -29.26 13.46
CA ALA A 45 13.00 -28.33 13.59
C ALA A 45 13.27 -26.95 12.95
N GLU A 46 14.53 -26.50 12.93
CA GLU A 46 14.92 -25.27 12.22
C GLU A 46 14.98 -25.46 10.71
N MET A 47 15.47 -26.61 10.22
CA MET A 47 15.44 -26.94 8.79
C MET A 47 14.02 -27.04 8.24
N ASP A 48 13.09 -27.64 9.00
CA ASP A 48 11.68 -27.73 8.63
C ASP A 48 11.00 -26.34 8.58
N LYS A 49 11.28 -25.46 9.55
CA LYS A 49 10.80 -24.06 9.54
C LYS A 49 11.34 -23.27 8.35
N GLN A 50 12.61 -23.47 8.00
CA GLN A 50 13.23 -22.80 6.86
C GLN A 50 12.65 -23.28 5.53
N ALA A 51 12.42 -24.59 5.39
CA ALA A 51 11.75 -25.17 4.22
C ALA A 51 10.31 -24.65 4.06
N GLN A 52 9.55 -24.57 5.15
CA GLN A 52 8.20 -23.99 5.15
C GLN A 52 8.19 -22.50 4.76
N LYS A 53 9.17 -21.72 5.24
CA LYS A 53 9.31 -20.31 4.86
C LYS A 53 9.55 -20.14 3.36
N VAL A 54 10.49 -20.91 2.81
CA VAL A 54 10.82 -20.90 1.38
C VAL A 54 9.63 -21.32 0.52
N ALA A 55 8.86 -22.32 0.94
CA ALA A 55 7.64 -22.72 0.24
C ALA A 55 6.59 -21.59 0.24
N ALA A 56 6.39 -20.93 1.38
CA ALA A 56 5.47 -19.81 1.50
C ALA A 56 5.91 -18.57 0.71
N ASP A 57 7.22 -18.30 0.61
CA ASP A 57 7.77 -17.22 -0.22
C ASP A 57 7.57 -17.51 -1.71
N LYS A 58 7.80 -18.75 -2.14
CA LYS A 58 7.54 -19.18 -3.53
C LYS A 58 6.08 -19.03 -3.91
N GLU A 59 5.17 -19.39 -3.01
CA GLU A 59 3.73 -19.23 -3.24
C GLU A 59 3.33 -17.76 -3.37
N ARG A 60 3.86 -16.88 -2.50
CA ARG A 60 3.65 -15.43 -2.60
C ARG A 60 4.12 -14.86 -3.93
N GLU A 61 5.28 -15.28 -4.41
CA GLU A 61 5.80 -14.85 -5.70
C GLU A 61 4.97 -15.36 -6.87
N ARG A 62 4.46 -16.61 -6.81
CA ARG A 62 3.54 -17.14 -7.84
C ARG A 62 2.25 -16.32 -7.92
N VAL A 63 1.59 -16.09 -6.77
CA VAL A 63 0.36 -15.27 -6.70
C VAL A 63 0.60 -13.84 -7.18
N LYS A 64 1.79 -13.28 -6.94
CA LYS A 64 2.18 -11.97 -7.46
C LYS A 64 2.34 -12.00 -8.99
N GLN A 65 3.03 -13.00 -9.53
CA GLN A 65 3.19 -13.17 -10.98
C GLN A 65 1.86 -13.35 -11.72
N GLU A 66 0.93 -14.12 -11.14
CA GLU A 66 -0.42 -14.30 -11.67
C GLU A 66 -1.19 -12.98 -11.72
N ARG A 67 -1.15 -12.19 -10.63
CA ARG A 67 -1.76 -10.85 -10.61
C ARG A 67 -1.13 -9.91 -11.62
N ASP A 68 0.19 -9.95 -11.78
CA ASP A 68 0.90 -9.13 -12.77
C ASP A 68 0.58 -9.55 -14.21
N ALA A 69 0.36 -10.84 -14.46
CA ALA A 69 -0.14 -11.33 -15.74
C ALA A 69 -1.57 -10.82 -16.00
N GLU A 70 -2.45 -10.93 -15.00
CA GLU A 70 -3.83 -10.43 -15.10
C GLU A 70 -3.88 -8.91 -15.35
N ARG A 71 -3.04 -8.12 -14.67
CA ARG A 71 -2.93 -6.67 -14.93
C ARG A 71 -2.52 -6.37 -16.37
N ARG A 72 -1.56 -7.13 -16.91
CA ARG A 72 -1.13 -6.99 -18.31
C ARG A 72 -2.27 -7.30 -19.28
N GLU A 73 -3.07 -8.33 -19.00
CA GLU A 73 -4.26 -8.63 -19.78
C GLU A 73 -5.29 -7.51 -19.73
N ILE A 74 -5.56 -6.94 -18.54
CA ILE A 74 -6.48 -5.81 -18.38
C ILE A 74 -6.02 -4.62 -19.22
N VAL A 75 -4.73 -4.30 -19.21
CA VAL A 75 -4.15 -3.23 -20.03
C VAL A 75 -4.34 -3.52 -21.53
N GLY A 76 -4.08 -4.76 -21.96
CA GLY A 76 -4.32 -5.18 -23.35
C GLY A 76 -5.78 -5.03 -23.77
N LYS A 77 -6.73 -5.47 -22.93
CA LYS A 77 -8.17 -5.35 -23.18
C LYS A 77 -8.61 -3.87 -23.26
N ARG A 78 -8.07 -3.01 -22.40
CA ARG A 78 -8.32 -1.56 -22.44
C ARG A 78 -7.81 -0.92 -23.73
N ALA A 79 -6.63 -1.32 -24.20
CA ALA A 79 -6.11 -0.82 -25.47
C ALA A 79 -7.02 -1.17 -26.65
N ILE A 80 -7.60 -2.37 -26.67
CA ILE A 80 -8.57 -2.78 -27.68
C ILE A 80 -9.86 -1.94 -27.60
N ILE A 81 -10.40 -1.73 -26.40
CA ILE A 81 -11.60 -0.88 -26.20
C ILE A 81 -11.35 0.54 -26.70
N GLU A 82 -10.17 1.08 -26.40
CA GLU A 82 -9.78 2.43 -26.82
C GLU A 82 -9.61 2.54 -28.34
N GLN A 83 -8.98 1.54 -28.98
CA GLN A 83 -8.89 1.49 -30.43
C GLN A 83 -10.27 1.42 -31.10
N GLN A 84 -11.18 0.61 -30.55
CA GLN A 84 -12.58 0.55 -31.01
C GLN A 84 -13.27 1.91 -30.85
N ARG A 85 -13.15 2.55 -29.68
CA ARG A 85 -13.72 3.89 -29.44
C ARG A 85 -13.22 4.91 -30.46
N ILE A 86 -11.91 4.95 -30.72
CA ILE A 86 -11.33 5.87 -31.69
C ILE A 86 -11.85 5.60 -33.11
N ALA A 87 -12.00 4.32 -33.49
CA ALA A 87 -12.57 3.95 -34.79
C ALA A 87 -14.04 4.37 -34.91
N ASP A 88 -14.84 4.14 -33.86
CA ASP A 88 -16.26 4.52 -33.80
C ASP A 88 -16.43 6.05 -33.86
N GLU A 89 -15.59 6.80 -33.13
CA GLU A 89 -15.60 8.27 -33.18
C GLU A 89 -15.25 8.81 -34.57
N LYS A 90 -14.32 8.17 -35.30
CA LYS A 90 -14.02 8.54 -36.70
C LYS A 90 -15.23 8.36 -37.61
N LEU A 91 -16.00 7.29 -37.42
CA LEU A 91 -17.23 7.06 -38.19
C LEU A 91 -18.33 8.06 -37.82
N CYS A 92 -18.37 8.55 -36.58
CA CYS A 92 -19.35 9.54 -36.14
C CYS A 92 -19.24 10.87 -36.89
N TYR A 93 -18.05 11.30 -37.29
CA TYR A 93 -17.86 12.54 -38.05
C TYR A 93 -18.44 12.49 -39.47
N GLN A 94 -18.79 11.30 -39.97
CA GLN A 94 -19.47 11.14 -41.27
C GLN A 94 -21.00 11.21 -41.15
N LYS A 95 -21.53 11.28 -39.93
CA LYS A 95 -22.98 11.31 -39.66
C LYS A 95 -23.48 12.72 -39.46
N PHE A 96 -24.76 12.93 -39.71
CA PHE A 96 -25.42 14.23 -39.48
C PHE A 96 -25.51 14.57 -37.97
N ALA A 97 -25.83 13.58 -37.13
CA ALA A 97 -25.93 13.75 -35.67
C ALA A 97 -24.61 13.36 -34.96
N VAL A 98 -23.56 14.13 -35.20
CA VAL A 98 -22.20 13.85 -34.69
C VAL A 98 -22.17 13.75 -33.17
N GLU A 99 -22.72 14.74 -32.46
CA GLU A 99 -22.65 14.82 -30.98
C GLU A 99 -23.32 13.63 -30.28
N GLY A 100 -24.51 13.24 -30.76
CA GLY A 100 -25.20 12.05 -30.25
C GLY A 100 -24.39 10.78 -30.50
N CYS A 101 -23.84 10.63 -31.71
CA CYS A 101 -22.99 9.49 -32.03
C CYS A 101 -21.73 9.42 -31.16
N LEU A 102 -21.04 10.55 -30.94
CA LEU A 102 -19.85 10.62 -30.09
C LEU A 102 -20.19 10.27 -28.63
N ALA A 103 -21.33 10.75 -28.12
CA ALA A 103 -21.78 10.42 -26.77
C ALA A 103 -22.02 8.91 -26.60
N GLU A 104 -22.66 8.28 -27.58
CA GLU A 104 -22.90 6.83 -27.62
C GLU A 104 -21.60 6.03 -27.68
N ALA A 105 -20.68 6.38 -28.58
CA ALA A 105 -19.38 5.71 -28.71
C ALA A 105 -18.59 5.75 -27.38
N ARG A 106 -18.59 6.89 -26.70
CA ARG A 106 -17.95 7.04 -25.38
C ARG A 106 -18.70 6.28 -24.29
N ARG A 107 -20.03 6.21 -24.34
CA ARG A 107 -20.82 5.43 -23.38
C ARG A 107 -20.49 3.94 -23.49
N LEU A 108 -20.50 3.41 -24.71
CA LEU A 108 -20.20 2.01 -24.98
C LEU A 108 -18.76 1.64 -24.55
N ALA A 109 -17.79 2.53 -24.81
CA ALA A 109 -16.43 2.33 -24.34
C ALA A 109 -16.34 2.25 -22.80
N ARG A 110 -17.06 3.13 -22.08
CA ARG A 110 -17.13 3.10 -20.60
C ARG A 110 -17.81 1.83 -20.08
N GLU A 111 -18.89 1.39 -20.72
CA GLU A 111 -19.59 0.14 -20.36
C GLU A 111 -18.68 -1.08 -20.52
N LYS A 112 -17.91 -1.14 -21.60
CA LYS A 112 -16.91 -2.21 -21.83
C LYS A 112 -15.74 -2.16 -20.84
N ASP A 113 -15.28 -0.97 -20.44
CA ASP A 113 -14.18 -0.81 -19.48
C ASP A 113 -14.61 -1.03 -18.02
N ALA A 114 -15.87 -0.77 -17.67
CA ALA A 114 -16.40 -0.90 -16.31
C ALA A 114 -16.07 -2.24 -15.62
N PRO A 115 -16.29 -3.42 -16.23
CA PRO A 115 -15.91 -4.69 -15.60
C PRO A 115 -14.40 -4.85 -15.43
N LEU A 116 -13.57 -4.33 -16.35
CA LEU A 116 -12.11 -4.36 -16.23
C LEU A 116 -11.63 -3.51 -15.05
N ARG A 117 -12.24 -2.34 -14.89
CA ARG A 117 -11.99 -1.46 -13.73
C ARG A 117 -12.42 -2.11 -12.42
N ALA A 118 -13.56 -2.77 -12.38
CA ALA A 118 -14.02 -3.49 -11.20
C ALA A 118 -13.02 -4.59 -10.79
N ARG A 119 -12.51 -5.36 -11.77
CA ARG A 119 -11.50 -6.39 -11.51
C ARG A 119 -10.18 -5.82 -11.01
N GLU A 120 -9.70 -4.74 -11.61
CA GLU A 120 -8.47 -4.07 -11.16
C GLU A 120 -8.59 -3.55 -9.72
N LEU A 121 -9.76 -3.04 -9.32
CA LEU A 121 -10.02 -2.61 -7.95
C LEU A 121 -9.98 -3.78 -6.97
N GLU A 122 -10.54 -4.94 -7.34
CA GLU A 122 -10.47 -6.15 -6.52
C GLU A 122 -9.02 -6.58 -6.25
N ILE A 123 -8.17 -6.60 -7.30
CA ILE A 123 -6.74 -6.92 -7.17
C ILE A 123 -6.06 -5.92 -6.23
N ASN A 124 -6.34 -4.62 -6.39
CA ASN A 124 -5.77 -3.56 -5.55
C ASN A 124 -6.21 -3.68 -4.08
N ASP A 125 -7.45 -4.06 -3.82
CA ASP A 125 -7.98 -4.23 -2.47
C ASP A 125 -7.36 -5.42 -1.76
N ILE A 126 -7.15 -6.53 -2.49
CA ILE A 126 -6.43 -7.71 -1.97
C ILE A 126 -5.00 -7.31 -1.59
N GLU A 127 -4.26 -6.64 -2.47
CA GLU A 127 -2.91 -6.15 -2.17
C GLU A 127 -2.86 -5.18 -0.99
N ARG A 128 -3.85 -4.31 -0.87
CA ARG A 128 -3.95 -3.37 0.26
C ARG A 128 -4.08 -4.14 1.57
N LYS A 129 -4.92 -5.17 1.61
CA LYS A 129 -5.12 -6.03 2.79
C LYS A 129 -3.86 -6.81 3.13
N GLU A 130 -3.17 -7.38 2.12
CA GLU A 130 -1.90 -8.09 2.30
C GLU A 130 -0.83 -7.17 2.90
N LYS A 131 -0.61 -5.99 2.31
CA LYS A 131 0.36 -5.01 2.81
C LYS A 131 0.01 -4.55 4.22
N ALA A 132 -1.27 -4.34 4.52
CA ALA A 132 -1.71 -3.99 5.87
C ALA A 132 -1.39 -5.10 6.88
N ALA A 133 -1.64 -6.36 6.54
CA ALA A 133 -1.32 -7.51 7.37
C ALA A 133 0.20 -7.66 7.60
N GLU A 134 1.02 -7.49 6.56
CA GLU A 134 2.48 -7.50 6.66
C GLU A 134 2.99 -6.37 7.56
N ARG A 135 2.42 -5.17 7.43
CA ARG A 135 2.76 -4.04 8.31
C ARG A 135 2.42 -4.33 9.77
N LEU A 136 1.25 -4.90 10.04
CA LEU A 136 0.86 -5.30 11.39
C LEU A 136 1.83 -6.31 11.99
N LYS A 137 2.17 -7.37 11.24
CA LYS A 137 3.19 -8.34 11.66
C LYS A 137 4.53 -7.66 11.98
N SER A 138 5.00 -6.77 11.11
CA SER A 138 6.25 -6.04 11.33
C SER A 138 6.22 -5.14 12.58
N ILE A 139 5.05 -4.58 12.92
CA ILE A 139 4.86 -3.77 14.13
C ILE A 139 4.88 -4.68 15.35
N GLU A 140 4.21 -5.82 15.31
CA GLU A 140 4.19 -6.81 16.39
C GLU A 140 5.59 -7.38 16.64
N GLU A 141 6.33 -7.72 15.60
CA GLU A 141 7.74 -8.15 15.70
C GLU A 141 8.61 -7.08 16.34
N LYS A 142 8.49 -5.81 15.91
CA LYS A 142 9.20 -4.68 16.53
C LYS A 142 8.79 -4.47 17.99
N LYS A 143 7.50 -4.62 18.32
CA LYS A 143 7.01 -4.54 19.70
C LYS A 143 7.58 -5.67 20.56
N ALA A 144 7.61 -6.90 20.05
CA ALA A 144 8.18 -8.06 20.73
C ALA A 144 9.69 -7.90 20.92
N GLN A 145 10.42 -7.41 19.92
CA GLN A 145 11.84 -7.06 20.03
C GLN A 145 12.07 -5.99 21.10
N ASN A 146 11.27 -4.92 21.09
CA ASN A 146 11.36 -3.85 22.08
C ASN A 146 10.94 -4.30 23.50
N ALA A 147 10.04 -5.27 23.64
CA ALA A 147 9.62 -5.83 24.92
C ALA A 147 10.65 -6.86 25.46
N ALA A 148 11.34 -7.59 24.58
CA ALA A 148 12.42 -8.51 24.93
C ALA A 148 13.69 -7.77 25.38
N VAL A 149 13.88 -6.53 24.96
CA VAL A 149 14.86 -5.63 25.59
C VAL A 149 14.23 -5.12 26.88
N PRO A 150 14.76 -5.46 28.08
CA PRO A 150 14.22 -4.92 29.32
C PRO A 150 14.28 -3.39 29.24
N MET A 151 13.10 -2.76 29.31
CA MET A 151 13.01 -1.33 29.56
C MET A 151 13.91 -1.02 30.75
N LYS A 152 14.90 -0.15 30.55
CA LYS A 152 15.88 0.27 31.58
C LYS A 152 15.20 0.74 32.90
N SER A 153 13.92 1.11 32.84
CA SER A 153 13.08 1.43 34.01
C SER A 153 12.76 0.21 34.90
N GLN A 154 12.42 -0.96 34.35
CA GLN A 154 12.14 -2.16 35.16
C GLN A 154 13.40 -2.72 35.82
N GLN A 155 14.57 -2.53 35.19
CA GLN A 155 15.84 -2.85 35.81
C GLN A 155 16.20 -1.87 36.93
N ARG A 156 15.68 -0.64 36.91
CA ARG A 156 15.82 0.33 38.01
C ARG A 156 14.96 -0.04 39.22
N GLU A 157 13.74 -0.54 39.00
CA GLU A 157 12.83 -0.95 40.10
C GLU A 157 13.23 -2.27 40.76
N LYS A 158 13.71 -3.26 39.99
CA LYS A 158 14.28 -4.49 40.57
C LYS A 158 15.56 -4.22 41.38
N ASN A 159 16.34 -3.21 40.99
CA ASN A 159 17.53 -2.78 41.73
C ASN A 159 17.21 -1.81 42.89
N ALA A 160 16.00 -1.26 42.95
CA ALA A 160 15.53 -0.41 44.05
C ALA A 160 14.99 -1.21 45.25
N LYS A 161 14.64 -2.49 45.06
CA LYS A 161 14.17 -3.39 46.14
C LYS A 161 15.30 -4.05 46.95
N ASN A 162 16.54 -3.88 46.52
CA ASN A 162 17.74 -4.14 47.33
C ASN A 162 18.37 -2.80 47.69
N PRO A 163 17.93 -2.10 48.77
CA PRO A 163 18.76 -1.05 49.32
C PRO A 163 20.11 -1.68 49.71
N PRO A 164 21.27 -1.11 49.34
CA PRO A 164 22.55 -1.64 49.80
C PRO A 164 22.60 -1.50 51.32
N SER A 165 22.42 -2.63 52.02
CA SER A 165 22.73 -2.73 53.43
C SER A 165 24.25 -2.56 53.60
N PRO A 166 24.74 -1.62 54.44
CA PRO A 166 26.14 -1.50 54.75
C PRO A 166 26.49 -2.56 55.79
N SER A 167 26.46 -3.83 55.42
CA SER A 167 26.90 -4.91 56.29
C SER A 167 27.45 -6.05 55.44
N GLY A 168 28.77 -6.16 55.44
CA GLY A 168 29.51 -7.18 54.72
C GLY A 168 30.90 -6.67 54.37
N ALA A 169 31.88 -6.98 55.20
CA ALA A 169 33.30 -6.84 54.88
C ALA A 169 33.64 -7.79 53.71
N GLY A 170 33.33 -7.36 52.50
CA GLY A 170 33.67 -8.00 51.25
C GLY A 170 34.14 -6.90 50.31
N THR A 171 35.43 -6.92 50.00
CA THR A 171 36.10 -5.98 49.10
C THR A 171 35.31 -5.86 47.79
N ARG A 172 34.57 -4.75 47.60
CA ARG A 172 34.04 -4.41 46.28
C ARG A 172 35.25 -4.32 45.36
N PRO A 173 35.29 -5.02 44.21
CA PRO A 173 36.35 -4.77 43.24
C PRO A 173 36.35 -3.28 42.92
N PRO A 174 37.53 -2.62 42.83
CA PRO A 174 37.60 -1.21 42.51
C PRO A 174 37.00 -1.01 41.12
N VAL A 175 35.73 -0.58 41.08
CA VAL A 175 35.13 -0.06 39.87
C VAL A 175 35.77 1.30 39.64
N ASP A 176 36.50 1.42 38.55
CA ASP A 176 37.08 2.68 38.12
C ASP A 176 35.95 3.65 37.75
N GLU A 177 35.53 4.44 38.74
CA GLU A 177 34.45 5.43 38.62
C GLU A 177 34.76 6.47 37.53
N GLU A 178 36.04 6.80 37.34
CA GLU A 178 36.48 7.75 36.31
C GLU A 178 36.28 7.16 34.92
N ALA A 179 36.67 5.90 34.71
CA ALA A 179 36.41 5.18 33.45
C ALA A 179 34.90 5.06 33.14
N MET A 180 34.06 4.82 34.15
CA MET A 180 32.60 4.77 34.01
C MET A 180 31.96 6.14 33.72
N GLN A 181 32.50 7.22 34.28
CA GLN A 181 32.08 8.58 33.97
C GLN A 181 32.49 8.99 32.55
N ALA A 182 33.73 8.70 32.14
CA ALA A 182 34.22 8.94 30.79
C ALA A 182 33.38 8.20 29.73
N LYS A 183 32.99 6.93 30.01
CA LYS A 183 32.10 6.15 29.13
C LYS A 183 30.70 6.75 29.02
N ARG A 184 30.13 7.26 30.13
CA ARG A 184 28.83 7.95 30.10
C ARG A 184 28.89 9.26 29.32
N GLN A 185 29.96 10.03 29.47
CA GLN A 185 30.17 11.27 28.73
C GLN A 185 30.32 11.01 27.24
N SER A 186 31.12 10.01 26.83
CA SER A 186 31.27 9.66 25.42
C SER A 186 29.97 9.15 24.79
N GLU A 187 29.20 8.32 25.51
CA GLU A 187 27.86 7.88 25.05
C GLU A 187 26.84 9.04 24.96
N ALA A 188 26.94 10.04 25.84
CA ALA A 188 26.10 11.23 25.78
C ALA A 188 26.46 12.12 24.58
N GLN A 189 27.76 12.33 24.34
CA GLN A 189 28.26 13.05 23.18
C GLN A 189 27.88 12.36 21.87
N GLN A 190 28.01 11.03 21.78
CA GLN A 190 27.59 10.27 20.60
C GLN A 190 26.08 10.38 20.34
N ARG A 191 25.25 10.39 21.38
CA ARG A 191 23.80 10.58 21.23
C ARG A 191 23.45 11.99 20.78
N ALA A 192 24.11 13.00 21.35
CA ALA A 192 23.95 14.39 20.93
C ALA A 192 24.35 14.58 19.46
N ALA A 193 25.48 13.99 19.03
CA ALA A 193 25.92 14.02 17.64
C ALA A 193 24.91 13.36 16.69
N LYS A 194 24.42 12.16 17.03
CA LYS A 194 23.39 11.47 16.22
C LYS A 194 22.08 12.26 16.12
N GLN A 195 21.67 12.92 17.20
CA GLN A 195 20.48 13.78 17.17
C GLN A 195 20.71 15.02 16.30
N ALA A 196 21.86 15.68 16.42
CA ALA A 196 22.22 16.82 15.58
C ALA A 196 22.25 16.44 14.10
N ASP A 197 22.81 15.27 13.76
CA ASP A 197 22.82 14.76 12.39
C ASP A 197 21.42 14.44 11.87
N TYR A 198 20.56 13.85 12.70
CA TYR A 198 19.17 13.57 12.34
C TYR A 198 18.40 14.87 12.03
N VAL A 199 18.51 15.87 12.92
CA VAL A 199 17.86 17.18 12.73
C VAL A 199 18.36 17.84 11.47
N ARG A 200 19.69 17.88 11.25
CA ARG A 200 20.29 18.45 10.05
C ARG A 200 19.77 17.79 8.77
N ARG A 201 19.75 16.45 8.71
CA ARG A 201 19.23 15.71 7.55
C ARG A 201 17.74 15.94 7.35
N HIS A 202 16.97 16.02 8.42
CA HIS A 202 15.54 16.28 8.36
C HIS A 202 15.24 17.68 7.81
N GLU A 203 15.96 18.69 8.30
CA GLU A 203 15.87 20.07 7.82
C GLU A 203 16.29 20.17 6.34
N GLN A 204 17.37 19.51 5.93
CA GLN A 204 17.79 19.44 4.54
C GLN A 204 16.71 18.82 3.64
N ASN A 205 16.13 17.69 4.05
CA ASN A 205 15.05 17.06 3.31
C ASN A 205 13.81 17.97 3.22
N ARG A 206 13.49 18.72 4.29
CA ARG A 206 12.38 19.66 4.30
C ARG A 206 12.63 20.83 3.35
N ALA A 207 13.84 21.41 3.39
CA ALA A 207 14.25 22.48 2.49
C ALA A 207 14.20 22.03 1.03
N GLN A 208 14.69 20.83 0.70
CA GLN A 208 14.60 20.26 -0.65
C GLN A 208 13.15 20.06 -1.10
N ALA A 209 12.28 19.57 -0.21
CA ALA A 209 10.87 19.41 -0.52
C ALA A 209 10.15 20.75 -0.74
N GLU A 210 10.47 21.78 0.06
CA GLU A 210 9.96 23.14 -0.11
C GLU A 210 10.45 23.78 -1.41
N GLN A 211 11.74 23.62 -1.76
CA GLN A 211 12.29 24.08 -3.04
C GLN A 211 11.59 23.41 -4.23
N GLY A 212 11.43 22.08 -4.21
CA GLY A 212 10.73 21.36 -5.28
C GLY A 212 9.24 21.73 -5.37
N LYS A 213 8.59 22.14 -4.27
CA LYS A 213 7.24 22.71 -4.31
C LYS A 213 7.24 24.09 -4.96
N ALA A 214 8.13 24.98 -4.53
CA ALA A 214 8.25 26.33 -5.08
C ALA A 214 8.54 26.32 -6.59
N GLU A 215 9.40 25.41 -7.06
CA GLU A 215 9.71 25.25 -8.49
C GLU A 215 8.48 24.80 -9.29
N ARG A 216 7.74 23.79 -8.80
CA ARG A 216 6.49 23.34 -9.44
C ARG A 216 5.44 24.45 -9.50
N GLU A 217 5.30 25.23 -8.45
CA GLU A 217 4.38 26.37 -8.42
C GLU A 217 4.81 27.49 -9.37
N ALA A 218 6.11 27.81 -9.43
CA ALA A 218 6.64 28.80 -10.37
C ALA A 218 6.39 28.38 -11.82
N LYS A 219 6.64 27.11 -12.15
CA LYS A 219 6.35 26.54 -13.46
C LYS A 219 4.85 26.59 -13.78
N ALA A 220 3.99 26.20 -12.84
CA ALA A 220 2.55 26.25 -13.03
C ALA A 220 2.03 27.67 -13.29
N ARG A 221 2.60 28.68 -12.59
CA ARG A 221 2.28 30.10 -12.83
C ARG A 221 2.71 30.55 -14.23
N ALA A 222 3.93 30.20 -14.64
CA ALA A 222 4.45 30.52 -15.98
C ALA A 222 3.62 29.87 -17.09
N ASP A 223 3.27 28.59 -16.94
CA ASP A 223 2.43 27.86 -17.89
C ASP A 223 1.02 28.48 -18.00
N HIS A 224 0.45 28.92 -16.87
CA HIS A 224 -0.83 29.60 -16.84
C HIS A 224 -0.78 30.96 -17.57
N GLU A 225 0.25 31.76 -17.30
CA GLU A 225 0.45 33.04 -17.97
C GLU A 225 0.64 32.86 -19.48
N ALA A 226 1.44 31.87 -19.91
CA ALA A 226 1.63 31.53 -21.32
C ALA A 226 0.31 31.13 -21.99
N LYS A 227 -0.52 30.33 -21.32
CA LYS A 227 -1.86 29.96 -21.83
C LYS A 227 -2.77 31.18 -22.00
N LEU A 228 -2.74 32.13 -21.07
CA LEU A 228 -3.53 33.36 -21.18
C LEU A 228 -3.07 34.23 -22.35
N LYS A 229 -1.76 34.39 -22.55
CA LYS A 229 -1.20 35.12 -23.70
C LYS A 229 -1.57 34.46 -25.02
N ALA A 230 -1.35 33.15 -25.15
CA ALA A 230 -1.71 32.39 -26.36
C ALA A 230 -3.21 32.46 -26.66
N ALA A 231 -4.08 32.41 -25.63
CA ALA A 231 -5.52 32.56 -25.81
C ALA A 231 -5.91 33.97 -26.28
N ALA A 232 -5.24 35.02 -25.77
CA ALA A 232 -5.47 36.39 -26.21
C ALA A 232 -5.01 36.61 -27.67
N GLU A 233 -3.84 36.09 -28.03
CA GLU A 233 -3.31 36.14 -29.39
C GLU A 233 -4.22 35.39 -30.38
N HIS A 234 -4.69 34.20 -30.01
CA HIS A 234 -5.62 33.43 -30.85
C HIS A 234 -6.95 34.15 -31.05
N LYS A 235 -7.47 34.84 -30.02
CA LYS A 235 -8.66 35.68 -30.17
C LYS A 235 -8.39 36.85 -31.11
N ALA A 236 -7.25 37.54 -30.95
CA ALA A 236 -6.89 38.67 -31.80
C ALA A 236 -6.68 38.26 -33.27
N SER A 237 -6.00 37.14 -33.52
CA SER A 237 -5.79 36.62 -34.88
C SER A 237 -7.11 36.18 -35.51
N SER A 238 -7.99 35.51 -34.76
CA SER A 238 -9.32 35.13 -35.23
C SER A 238 -10.17 36.35 -35.60
N LEU A 239 -10.12 37.43 -34.80
CA LEU A 239 -10.83 38.69 -35.11
C LEU A 239 -10.27 39.37 -36.37
N LYS A 240 -8.94 39.42 -36.52
CA LYS A 240 -8.30 39.94 -37.74
C LYS A 240 -8.69 39.14 -38.98
N GLN A 241 -8.61 37.81 -38.91
CA GLN A 241 -9.03 36.94 -40.02
C GLN A 241 -10.52 37.10 -40.35
N ALA A 242 -11.38 37.32 -39.35
CA ALA A 242 -12.80 37.57 -39.59
C ALA A 242 -13.04 38.92 -40.29
N GLN A 243 -12.25 39.96 -39.96
CA GLN A 243 -12.30 41.26 -40.63
C GLN A 243 -11.78 41.16 -42.07
N GLU A 244 -10.64 40.49 -42.29
CA GLU A 244 -10.02 40.30 -43.60
C GLU A 244 -10.88 39.45 -44.54
N ARG A 245 -11.53 38.40 -44.03
CA ARG A 245 -12.43 37.55 -44.84
C ARG A 245 -13.70 38.29 -45.32
N GLY A 246 -14.04 39.43 -44.72
CA GLY A 246 -15.21 40.22 -45.08
C GLY A 246 -16.54 39.48 -44.93
N LYS A 247 -17.67 40.19 -45.11
CA LYS A 247 -19.01 39.59 -45.16
C LYS A 247 -19.21 38.94 -46.53
N THR A 248 -18.62 37.76 -46.74
CA THR A 248 -18.70 37.02 -48.01
C THR A 248 -19.93 36.11 -48.13
N ALA A 249 -20.92 36.27 -47.25
CA ALA A 249 -22.21 35.61 -47.41
C ALA A 249 -23.10 36.43 -48.35
N ALA A 250 -23.35 35.89 -49.55
CA ALA A 250 -24.40 36.39 -50.42
C ALA A 250 -25.76 36.33 -49.69
N PRO A 251 -26.63 37.35 -49.81
CA PRO A 251 -27.94 37.33 -49.19
C PRO A 251 -28.73 36.10 -49.67
N LEU A 252 -29.43 35.45 -48.73
CA LEU A 252 -30.28 34.30 -49.04
C LEU A 252 -31.30 34.68 -50.14
N PRO A 253 -31.53 33.81 -51.13
CA PRO A 253 -32.50 34.08 -52.19
C PRO A 253 -33.90 34.26 -51.57
N PRO A 254 -34.73 35.19 -52.11
CA PRO A 254 -36.09 35.39 -51.62
C PRO A 254 -36.92 34.10 -51.80
N PRO A 255 -37.88 33.83 -50.88
CA PRO A 255 -38.74 32.65 -50.98
C PRO A 255 -39.56 32.68 -52.27
N ALA A 256 -39.69 31.51 -52.91
CA ALA A 256 -40.45 31.34 -54.15
C ALA A 256 -41.96 31.61 -53.93
N PRO A 257 -42.67 32.13 -54.95
CA PRO A 257 -44.10 32.46 -54.87
C PRO A 257 -45.00 31.24 -54.69
#